data_AF-A0A841FKF2-F1
#
_entry.id   AF-A0A841FKF2-F1
#
_cell.length_a   1.000
_cell.length_b   1.000
_cell.length_c   1.000
_cell.angle_alpha   90.00
_cell.angle_beta   90.00
_cell.angle_gamma   90.00
#
_symmetry.space_group_name_H-M   'P 1'
#
loop_
_entity.id
_entity.type
_entity.pdbx_description
1 polymer ?
#
loop_
_entity_poly.entity_id
_entity_poly.type
_entity_poly.pdbx_seq_one_letter_code
_entity_poly.pdbx_strand_id
1 'polypeptide(L)'
;MTYPRTDRTTSLRAPEKLAYDVASVNAVLDEALVCHVGYIADDGLPRVLPTVHARIGDVLYVHGSTGSRAMLGARQDGVDVCVTVTLLDGLVYSRAWFHHSANFRCVIAHGKARLVADPDEKWAALERIVDTFGEGRAAASRPPSARELAQTAVLALPLSEVSVRVRAGGPKDEPEDMGLPYWAGHVPLVLTPGIAVEDENVTVAAPAHLARADANVQA
;
A
#
# COMPACT_ATOMS: atom_id res chain seq x y z
N MET A 1 6.33 5.41 19.92
CA MET A 1 6.64 3.97 19.80
C MET A 1 7.36 3.74 18.48
N THR A 2 8.29 2.80 18.43
CA THR A 2 9.07 2.46 17.23
C THR A 2 9.15 0.94 17.07
N TYR A 3 9.14 0.45 15.84
CA TYR A 3 9.42 -0.94 15.52
C TYR A 3 10.90 -1.28 15.79
N PRO A 4 11.21 -2.54 16.15
CA PRO A 4 12.58 -2.99 16.29
C PRO A 4 13.29 -2.96 14.94
N ARG A 5 14.58 -2.62 14.97
CA ARG A 5 15.45 -2.69 13.79
C ARG A 5 16.02 -4.10 13.71
N THR A 6 15.96 -4.68 12.52
CA THR A 6 16.45 -6.03 12.22
C THR A 6 17.38 -5.99 11.01
N ASP A 7 18.04 -7.10 10.72
CA ASP A 7 18.87 -7.23 9.52
C ASP A 7 18.05 -7.04 8.23
N ARG A 8 16.78 -7.48 8.19
CA ARG A 8 15.92 -7.32 6.99
C ARG A 8 15.36 -5.91 6.83
N THR A 9 15.27 -5.15 7.92
CA THR A 9 14.70 -3.78 7.92
C THR A 9 15.76 -2.69 7.99
N THR A 10 17.04 -3.05 7.91
CA THR A 10 18.16 -2.11 7.90
C THR A 10 18.80 -2.07 6.53
N SER A 11 18.91 -0.88 5.92
CA SER A 11 19.58 -0.71 4.63
C SER A 11 21.04 -0.34 4.80
N LEU A 12 21.91 -0.96 3.99
CA LEU A 12 23.31 -0.55 3.85
C LEU A 12 23.46 0.74 3.01
N ARG A 13 22.43 1.15 2.28
CA ARG A 13 22.47 2.31 1.37
C ARG A 13 21.41 3.34 1.73
N ALA A 14 21.87 4.57 1.98
CA ALA A 14 21.04 5.68 2.40
C ALA A 14 20.17 5.35 3.64
N PRO A 15 20.78 4.83 4.74
CA PRO A 15 20.05 4.48 5.96
C PRO A 15 19.33 5.67 6.61
N GLU A 16 19.80 6.89 6.35
CA GLU A 16 19.16 8.13 6.80
C GLU A 16 17.76 8.34 6.24
N LYS A 17 17.39 7.61 5.17
CA LYS A 17 16.03 7.63 4.60
C LYS A 17 15.07 6.69 5.32
N LEU A 18 15.55 5.84 6.23
CA LEU A 18 14.72 4.89 6.97
C LEU A 18 14.26 5.50 8.29
N ALA A 19 12.99 5.28 8.60
CA ALA A 19 12.44 5.48 9.93
C ALA A 19 11.66 4.23 10.37
N TYR A 20 11.38 4.17 11.66
CA TYR A 20 10.77 3.00 12.32
C TYR A 20 9.65 3.42 13.28
N ASP A 21 9.29 4.70 13.34
CA ASP A 21 8.21 5.15 14.19
C ASP A 21 6.86 4.65 13.66
N VAL A 22 6.04 4.19 14.60
CA VAL A 22 4.74 3.57 14.30
C VAL A 22 3.82 4.56 13.58
N ALA A 23 3.90 5.85 13.90
CA ALA A 23 3.06 6.88 13.31
C ALA A 23 3.32 7.03 11.81
N SER A 24 4.58 7.14 11.38
CA SER A 24 4.94 7.28 9.96
C SER A 24 4.60 6.02 9.15
N VAL A 25 4.83 4.82 9.71
CA VAL A 25 4.43 3.56 9.07
C VAL A 25 2.92 3.50 8.87
N ASN A 26 2.14 3.79 9.92
CA ASN A 26 0.70 3.73 9.86
C ASN A 26 0.13 4.76 8.88
N ALA A 27 0.66 5.99 8.86
CA ALA A 27 0.22 7.02 7.92
C ALA A 27 0.38 6.58 6.47
N VAL A 28 1.52 5.95 6.12
CA VAL A 28 1.73 5.45 4.74
C VAL A 28 0.85 4.24 4.42
N LEU A 29 0.67 3.31 5.36
CA LEU A 29 -0.21 2.15 5.17
C LEU A 29 -1.68 2.55 5.03
N ASP A 30 -2.13 3.57 5.75
CA ASP A 30 -3.52 4.03 5.73
C ASP A 30 -3.85 4.89 4.50
N GLU A 31 -2.85 5.60 3.95
CA GLU A 31 -2.99 6.39 2.71
C GLU A 31 -2.90 5.51 1.44
N ALA A 32 -2.07 4.46 1.47
CA ALA A 32 -1.90 3.59 0.31
C ALA A 32 -3.13 2.71 0.06
N LEU A 33 -3.64 2.72 -1.18
CA LEU A 33 -4.75 1.86 -1.60
C LEU A 33 -4.32 0.46 -2.02
N VAL A 34 -3.06 0.31 -2.46
CA VAL A 34 -2.53 -0.92 -3.03
C VAL A 34 -1.22 -1.30 -2.35
N CYS A 35 -1.06 -2.58 -2.04
CA CYS A 35 0.19 -3.20 -1.64
C CYS A 35 0.63 -4.27 -2.64
N HIS A 36 1.90 -4.66 -2.51
CA HIS A 36 2.50 -5.76 -3.24
C HIS A 36 2.98 -6.81 -2.23
N VAL A 37 2.41 -8.00 -2.31
CA VAL A 37 2.76 -9.13 -1.44
C VAL A 37 3.75 -10.02 -2.16
N GLY A 38 5.03 -9.91 -1.79
CA GLY A 38 6.10 -10.80 -2.22
C GLY A 38 6.14 -12.07 -1.35
N TYR A 39 6.22 -13.24 -1.97
CA TYR A 39 6.34 -14.53 -1.28
C TYR A 39 7.05 -15.56 -2.17
N ILE A 40 7.52 -16.66 -1.56
CA ILE A 40 8.05 -17.81 -2.29
C ILE A 40 6.93 -18.84 -2.43
N ALA A 41 6.62 -19.23 -3.67
CA ALA A 41 5.61 -20.26 -3.93
C ALA A 41 6.18 -21.67 -3.71
N ASP A 42 5.30 -22.68 -3.71
CA ASP A 42 5.66 -24.09 -3.48
C ASP A 42 6.71 -24.64 -4.46
N ASP A 43 6.85 -24.02 -5.63
CA ASP A 43 7.90 -24.33 -6.62
C ASP A 43 9.26 -23.69 -6.31
N GLY A 44 9.39 -23.02 -5.16
CA GLY A 44 10.61 -22.33 -4.73
C GLY A 44 10.87 -21.00 -5.43
N LEU A 45 9.96 -20.51 -6.28
CA LEU A 45 10.16 -19.29 -7.07
C LEU A 45 9.41 -18.10 -6.48
N PRO A 46 9.97 -16.87 -6.60
CA PRO A 46 9.33 -15.67 -6.09
C PRO A 46 8.08 -15.32 -6.90
N ARG A 47 7.07 -14.80 -6.20
CA ARG A 47 5.84 -14.23 -6.74
C ARG A 47 5.57 -12.90 -6.08
N VAL A 48 4.91 -12.00 -6.81
CA VAL A 48 4.43 -10.72 -6.28
C VAL A 48 2.97 -10.57 -6.65
N LEU A 49 2.12 -10.44 -5.64
CA LEU A 49 0.68 -10.23 -5.78
C LEU A 49 0.33 -8.77 -5.48
N PRO A 50 -0.04 -7.94 -6.47
CA PRO A 50 -0.66 -6.66 -6.22
C PRO A 50 -2.09 -6.86 -5.71
N THR A 51 -2.45 -6.21 -4.62
CA THR A 51 -3.80 -6.28 -4.02
C THR A 51 -4.10 -5.06 -3.17
N VAL A 52 -5.36 -4.88 -2.78
CA VAL A 52 -5.75 -3.91 -1.75
C VAL A 52 -5.50 -4.52 -0.37
N HIS A 53 -5.20 -3.66 0.60
CA HIS A 53 -4.98 -4.06 1.98
C HIS A 53 -5.81 -3.20 2.92
N ALA A 54 -5.85 -3.62 4.17
CA ALA A 54 -6.22 -2.73 5.25
C ALA A 54 -5.41 -3.00 6.51
N ARG A 55 -5.25 -1.98 7.33
CA ARG A 55 -4.63 -2.08 8.65
C ARG A 55 -5.71 -1.99 9.73
N ILE A 56 -5.65 -2.88 10.72
CA ILE A 56 -6.41 -2.79 11.98
C ILE A 56 -5.40 -2.93 13.10
N GLY A 57 -5.23 -1.89 13.91
CA GLY A 57 -4.19 -1.87 14.94
C GLY A 57 -2.80 -2.10 14.37
N ASP A 58 -2.13 -3.16 14.83
CA ASP A 58 -0.79 -3.60 14.45
C ASP A 58 -0.81 -4.79 13.48
N VAL A 59 -1.92 -5.04 12.78
CA VAL A 59 -2.05 -6.13 11.82
C VAL A 59 -2.46 -5.59 10.46
N LEU A 60 -1.76 -6.06 9.42
CA LEU A 60 -2.08 -5.80 8.02
C LEU A 60 -2.83 -6.98 7.42
N TYR A 61 -3.96 -6.70 6.78
CA TYR A 61 -4.84 -7.70 6.19
C TYR A 61 -4.87 -7.56 4.67
N VAL A 62 -4.80 -8.70 3.99
CA VAL A 62 -5.04 -8.82 2.55
C VAL A 62 -6.00 -9.97 2.28
N HIS A 63 -6.85 -9.83 1.27
CA HIS A 63 -7.80 -10.88 0.89
C HIS A 63 -7.50 -11.45 -0.50
N GLY A 64 -8.12 -12.57 -0.82
CA GLY A 64 -7.99 -13.24 -2.10
C GLY A 64 -8.80 -14.52 -2.18
N SER A 65 -8.79 -15.19 -3.32
CA SER A 65 -9.45 -16.49 -3.48
C SER A 65 -8.81 -17.55 -2.57
N THR A 66 -9.63 -18.42 -1.96
CA THR A 66 -9.16 -19.59 -1.20
C THR A 66 -8.33 -20.57 -2.04
N GLY A 67 -8.39 -20.48 -3.37
CA GLY A 67 -7.59 -21.26 -4.32
C GLY A 67 -6.35 -20.54 -4.84
N SER A 68 -6.08 -19.30 -4.41
CA SER A 68 -4.87 -18.58 -4.84
C SER A 68 -3.62 -19.16 -4.17
N ARG A 69 -2.48 -19.15 -4.88
CA ARG A 69 -1.22 -19.75 -4.41
C ARG A 69 -0.77 -19.21 -3.06
N ALA A 70 -0.86 -17.90 -2.82
CA ALA A 70 -0.51 -17.30 -1.53
C ALA A 70 -1.39 -17.84 -0.39
N MET A 71 -2.70 -17.99 -0.63
CA MET A 71 -3.65 -18.48 0.37
C MET A 71 -3.49 -19.99 0.62
N LEU A 72 -3.19 -20.75 -0.43
CA LEU A 72 -2.90 -22.18 -0.34
C LEU A 72 -1.62 -22.43 0.48
N GLY A 73 -0.54 -21.69 0.17
CA GLY A 73 0.73 -21.80 0.89
C GLY A 73 0.62 -21.48 2.37
N ALA A 74 -0.34 -20.63 2.75
CA ALA A 74 -0.57 -20.24 4.14
C ALA A 74 -1.39 -21.25 4.99
N ARG A 75 -1.92 -22.33 4.39
CA ARG A 75 -2.87 -23.24 5.06
C ARG A 75 -2.34 -24.03 6.24
N GLN A 76 -1.04 -24.30 6.28
CA GLN A 76 -0.43 -25.09 7.36
C GLN A 76 0.06 -24.16 8.47
N ASP A 77 1.19 -23.48 8.24
CA ASP A 77 1.89 -22.69 9.26
C ASP A 77 2.01 -21.21 8.87
N GLY A 78 1.09 -20.71 8.04
CA GLY A 78 1.21 -19.41 7.40
C GLY A 78 2.28 -19.39 6.31
N VAL A 79 2.50 -18.21 5.72
CA VAL A 79 3.43 -17.99 4.60
C VAL A 79 4.34 -16.81 4.91
N ASP A 80 5.64 -16.98 4.71
CA ASP A 80 6.59 -15.88 4.83
C ASP A 80 6.41 -14.90 3.67
N VAL A 81 6.18 -13.64 4.02
CA VAL A 81 5.87 -12.56 3.08
C VAL A 81 6.75 -11.34 3.30
N CYS A 82 6.89 -10.57 2.22
CA CYS A 82 7.33 -9.19 2.23
C CYS A 82 6.20 -8.35 1.61
N VAL A 83 5.53 -7.54 2.41
CA VAL A 83 4.49 -6.63 1.93
C VAL A 83 5.06 -5.24 1.77
N THR A 84 4.92 -4.68 0.57
CA THR A 84 5.39 -3.33 0.24
C THR A 84 4.25 -2.45 -0.23
N VAL A 85 4.17 -1.22 0.31
CA VAL A 85 3.34 -0.14 -0.24
C VAL A 85 4.24 1.02 -0.66
N THR A 86 3.89 1.72 -1.74
CA THR A 86 4.65 2.87 -2.24
C THR A 86 3.70 3.97 -2.68
N LEU A 87 3.95 5.18 -2.17
CA LEU A 87 3.33 6.42 -2.61
C LEU A 87 4.39 7.23 -3.36
N LEU A 88 4.14 7.52 -4.64
CA LEU A 88 5.03 8.32 -5.46
C LEU A 88 4.62 9.80 -5.34
N ASP A 89 5.45 10.58 -4.65
CA ASP A 89 5.13 11.96 -4.26
C ASP A 89 5.74 13.00 -5.21
N GLY A 90 6.66 12.61 -6.10
CA GLY A 90 7.21 13.54 -7.08
C GLY A 90 8.37 13.02 -7.92
N LEU A 91 8.66 13.71 -9.01
CA LEU A 91 9.82 13.46 -9.87
C LEU A 91 10.90 14.50 -9.60
N VAL A 92 12.15 14.06 -9.46
CA VAL A 92 13.29 14.95 -9.20
C VAL A 92 14.18 15.04 -10.42
N TYR A 93 14.34 16.28 -10.89
CA TYR A 93 15.16 16.66 -12.03
C TYR A 93 16.45 17.31 -11.53
N SER A 94 17.59 16.71 -11.85
CA SER A 94 18.93 17.21 -11.57
C SER A 94 19.58 17.72 -12.85
N ARG A 95 20.72 18.39 -12.69
CA ARG A 95 21.53 18.88 -13.82
C ARG A 95 22.31 17.77 -14.48
N ALA A 96 22.85 16.84 -13.69
CA ALA A 96 23.53 15.64 -14.18
C ALA A 96 22.61 14.42 -14.05
N TRP A 97 22.67 13.51 -15.04
CA TRP A 97 21.74 12.38 -15.12
C TRP A 97 21.76 11.47 -13.89
N PHE A 98 22.91 11.36 -13.23
CA PHE A 98 23.12 10.50 -12.07
C PHE A 98 22.23 10.87 -10.87
N HIS A 99 21.87 12.15 -10.72
CA HIS A 99 21.13 12.65 -9.57
C HIS A 99 19.60 12.72 -9.80
N HIS A 100 19.11 12.28 -10.96
CA HIS A 100 17.68 12.16 -11.22
C HIS A 100 17.08 11.14 -10.26
N SER A 101 15.88 11.42 -9.75
CA SER A 101 15.28 10.57 -8.72
C SER A 101 13.77 10.78 -8.62
N ALA A 102 13.18 10.25 -7.55
CA ALA A 102 11.78 10.45 -7.20
C ALA A 102 11.64 10.75 -5.71
N ASN A 103 10.67 11.59 -5.36
CA ASN A 103 10.17 11.71 -3.99
C ASN A 103 9.13 10.61 -3.75
N PHE A 104 9.19 9.95 -2.61
CA PHE A 104 8.31 8.84 -2.28
C PHE A 104 8.26 8.60 -0.78
N ARG A 105 7.20 7.90 -0.37
CA ARG A 105 7.06 7.24 0.92
C ARG A 105 6.74 5.78 0.67
N CYS A 106 7.48 4.85 1.25
CA CYS A 106 7.16 3.43 1.16
C CYS A 106 7.31 2.73 2.50
N VAL A 107 6.46 1.73 2.74
CA VAL A 107 6.57 0.82 3.89
C VAL A 107 6.90 -0.56 3.37
N ILE A 108 7.83 -1.22 4.06
CA ILE A 108 8.24 -2.60 3.82
C ILE A 108 8.05 -3.36 5.12
N ALA A 109 7.13 -4.32 5.12
CA ALA A 109 6.80 -5.17 6.25
C ALA A 109 7.16 -6.63 5.94
N HIS A 110 7.99 -7.22 6.79
CA HIS A 110 8.36 -8.63 6.72
C HIS A 110 7.64 -9.42 7.80
N GLY A 111 7.33 -10.68 7.51
CA GLY A 111 6.86 -11.59 8.54
C GLY A 111 6.17 -12.81 7.97
N LYS A 112 5.58 -13.59 8.87
CA LYS A 112 4.82 -14.78 8.55
C LYS A 112 3.34 -14.42 8.62
N ALA A 113 2.68 -14.34 7.47
CA ALA A 113 1.26 -14.07 7.38
C ALA A 113 0.48 -15.35 7.63
N ARG A 114 -0.49 -15.31 8.55
CA ARG A 114 -1.38 -16.44 8.86
C ARG A 114 -2.70 -16.32 8.12
N LEU A 115 -3.35 -17.45 7.84
CA LEU A 115 -4.77 -17.41 7.47
C LEU A 115 -5.61 -16.98 8.68
N VAL A 116 -6.60 -16.15 8.42
CA VAL A 116 -7.63 -15.80 9.41
C VAL A 116 -8.66 -16.92 9.45
N ALA A 117 -8.70 -17.64 10.58
CA ALA A 117 -9.63 -18.74 10.81
C ALA A 117 -10.88 -18.30 11.59
N ASP A 118 -10.73 -17.31 12.47
CA ASP A 118 -11.83 -16.76 13.26
C ASP A 118 -12.81 -16.00 12.34
N PRO A 119 -14.12 -16.35 12.35
CA PRO A 119 -15.11 -15.70 11.50
C PRO A 119 -15.28 -14.20 11.77
N ASP A 120 -15.18 -13.76 13.02
CA ASP A 120 -15.38 -12.37 13.42
C ASP A 120 -14.16 -11.52 13.01
N GLU A 121 -12.94 -12.05 13.18
CA GLU A 121 -11.73 -11.41 12.65
C GLU A 121 -11.79 -11.29 11.13
N LYS A 122 -12.23 -12.36 10.44
CA LYS A 122 -12.35 -12.37 8.98
C LYS A 122 -13.36 -11.34 8.51
N TRP A 123 -14.50 -11.24 9.20
CA TRP A 123 -15.53 -10.25 8.91
C TRP A 123 -14.98 -8.83 9.07
N ALA A 124 -14.38 -8.51 10.22
CA ALA A 124 -13.82 -7.19 10.50
C ALA A 124 -12.72 -6.80 9.49
N ALA A 125 -11.87 -7.75 9.08
CA ALA A 125 -10.86 -7.51 8.07
C ALA A 125 -11.46 -7.19 6.70
N LEU A 126 -12.47 -7.94 6.25
CA LEU A 126 -13.13 -7.71 4.96
C LEU A 126 -13.92 -6.40 4.95
N GLU A 127 -14.65 -6.11 6.03
CA GLU A 127 -15.34 -4.84 6.22
C GLU A 127 -14.37 -3.66 6.13
N ARG A 128 -13.25 -3.74 6.88
CA ARG A 128 -12.22 -2.70 6.85
C ARG A 128 -11.60 -2.54 5.46
N ILE A 129 -11.36 -3.63 4.73
CA ILE A 129 -10.86 -3.58 3.34
C ILE A 129 -11.85 -2.87 2.43
N VAL A 130 -13.16 -3.08 2.57
CA VAL A 130 -14.15 -2.36 1.75
C VAL A 130 -14.15 -0.87 2.11
N ASP A 131 -13.97 -0.53 3.38
CA ASP A 131 -13.92 0.86 3.83
C ASP A 131 -12.64 1.62 3.43
N THR A 132 -11.62 0.96 2.86
CA THR A 132 -10.48 1.68 2.25
C THR A 132 -10.85 2.34 0.92
N PHE A 133 -11.92 1.89 0.26
CA PHE A 133 -12.43 2.52 -0.96
C PHE A 133 -13.26 3.78 -0.66
N GLY A 134 -13.76 3.93 0.56
CA GLY A 134 -14.55 5.07 0.99
C GLY A 134 -15.09 4.85 2.39
N GLU A 135 -15.11 5.90 3.20
CA GLU A 135 -15.62 5.84 4.57
C GLU A 135 -17.09 5.37 4.59
N GLY A 136 -17.37 4.32 5.36
CA GLY A 136 -18.70 3.71 5.46
C GLY A 136 -19.15 2.95 4.21
N ARG A 137 -18.24 2.65 3.28
CA ARG A 137 -18.57 1.96 2.02
C ARG A 137 -19.13 0.57 2.28
N ALA A 138 -18.63 -0.14 3.29
CA ALA A 138 -19.12 -1.47 3.64
C ALA A 138 -20.61 -1.41 4.02
N ALA A 139 -21.00 -0.50 4.91
CA ALA A 139 -22.38 -0.29 5.34
C ALA A 139 -23.30 0.20 4.19
N ALA A 140 -22.74 0.92 3.22
CA ALA A 140 -23.44 1.38 2.02
C ALA A 140 -23.55 0.30 0.91
N SER A 141 -23.21 -0.96 1.21
CA SER A 141 -23.27 -2.08 0.28
C SER A 141 -23.82 -3.33 0.97
N ARG A 142 -24.33 -4.30 0.20
CA ARG A 142 -24.82 -5.57 0.77
C ARG A 142 -23.63 -6.35 1.35
N PRO A 143 -23.72 -6.89 2.57
CA PRO A 143 -22.68 -7.77 3.12
C PRO A 143 -22.52 -9.05 2.30
N PRO A 144 -21.35 -9.71 2.33
CA PRO A 144 -21.12 -10.94 1.59
C PRO A 144 -22.02 -12.08 2.09
N SER A 145 -22.46 -12.92 1.16
CA SER A 145 -23.19 -14.15 1.45
C SER A 145 -22.25 -15.23 1.99
N ALA A 146 -22.83 -16.30 2.59
CA ALA A 146 -22.05 -17.43 3.06
C ALA A 146 -21.19 -18.08 1.96
N ARG A 147 -21.70 -18.14 0.72
CA ARG A 147 -20.95 -18.68 -0.42
C ARG A 147 -19.76 -17.79 -0.79
N GLU A 148 -19.97 -16.48 -0.85
CA GLU A 148 -18.90 -15.50 -1.14
C GLU A 148 -17.82 -15.58 -0.05
N LEU A 149 -18.21 -15.58 1.23
CA LEU A 149 -17.29 -15.75 2.36
C LEU A 149 -16.51 -17.06 2.30
N ALA A 150 -17.11 -18.18 1.87
CA ALA A 150 -16.44 -19.47 1.74
C ALA A 150 -15.39 -19.50 0.62
N GLN A 151 -15.51 -18.61 -0.39
CA GLN A 151 -14.58 -18.52 -1.51
C GLN A 151 -13.45 -17.50 -1.27
N THR A 152 -13.57 -16.67 -0.22
CA THR A 152 -12.59 -15.66 0.15
C THR A 152 -11.72 -16.13 1.32
N ALA A 153 -10.40 -16.03 1.17
CA ALA A 153 -9.43 -16.17 2.25
C ALA A 153 -8.88 -14.78 2.62
N VAL A 154 -8.43 -14.64 3.87
CA VAL A 154 -7.78 -13.44 4.39
C VAL A 154 -6.47 -13.86 5.04
N LEU A 155 -5.39 -13.15 4.71
CA LEU A 155 -4.12 -13.24 5.40
C LEU A 155 -3.99 -12.08 6.37
N ALA A 156 -3.50 -12.38 7.57
CA ALA A 156 -3.13 -11.42 8.60
C ALA A 156 -1.62 -11.45 8.78
N LEU A 157 -0.98 -10.30 8.57
CA LEU A 157 0.45 -10.08 8.82
C LEU A 157 0.60 -9.18 10.05
N PRO A 158 1.10 -9.71 11.17
CA PRO A 158 1.50 -8.88 12.31
C PRO A 158 2.62 -7.91 11.90
N LEU A 159 2.45 -6.63 12.22
CA LEU A 159 3.43 -5.58 12.00
C LEU A 159 4.45 -5.60 13.14
N SER A 160 5.40 -6.53 13.09
CA SER A 160 6.48 -6.63 14.09
C SER A 160 7.85 -6.27 13.52
N GLU A 161 8.05 -6.45 12.21
CA GLU A 161 9.31 -6.18 11.50
C GLU A 161 9.04 -5.30 10.29
N VAL A 162 9.02 -3.99 10.51
CA VAL A 162 8.56 -3.00 9.54
C VAL A 162 9.52 -1.83 9.48
N SER A 163 9.75 -1.31 8.28
CA SER A 163 10.45 -0.05 8.05
C SER A 163 9.64 0.85 7.14
N VAL A 164 9.75 2.16 7.35
CA VAL A 164 9.31 3.17 6.38
C VAL A 164 10.55 3.82 5.76
N ARG A 165 10.52 4.06 4.45
CA ARG A 165 11.55 4.78 3.72
C ARG A 165 10.96 5.99 3.03
N VAL A 166 11.57 7.14 3.25
CA VAL A 166 11.08 8.43 2.74
C VAL A 166 12.18 9.16 1.98
N ARG A 167 11.81 9.73 0.83
CA ARG A 167 12.62 10.73 0.13
C ARG A 167 11.73 11.91 -0.24
N ALA A 168 12.15 13.12 0.14
CA ALA A 168 11.48 14.37 -0.20
C ALA A 168 12.51 15.43 -0.63
N GLY A 169 12.02 16.51 -1.25
CA GLY A 169 12.83 17.68 -1.62
C GLY A 169 13.41 17.63 -3.04
N GLY A 170 14.36 18.52 -3.29
CA GLY A 170 14.97 18.76 -4.60
C GLY A 170 16.10 17.81 -5.00
N PRO A 171 16.76 18.07 -6.14
CA PRO A 171 17.95 17.35 -6.56
C PRO A 171 19.11 17.58 -5.59
N LYS A 172 20.04 16.63 -5.56
CA LYS A 172 21.30 16.72 -4.81
C LYS A 172 22.45 16.74 -5.82
N ASP A 173 22.51 17.80 -6.63
CA ASP A 173 23.59 18.02 -7.60
C ASP A 173 24.93 18.25 -6.88
N GLU A 174 26.04 17.87 -7.51
CA GLU A 174 27.37 18.18 -7.00
C GLU A 174 27.72 19.66 -7.25
N PRO A 175 28.62 20.28 -6.46
CA PRO A 175 29.01 21.67 -6.64
C PRO A 175 29.49 22.01 -8.06
N GLU A 176 30.13 21.05 -8.73
CA GLU A 176 30.67 21.17 -10.10
C GLU A 176 29.57 21.34 -11.15
N ASP A 177 28.38 20.78 -10.91
CA ASP A 177 27.27 20.77 -11.86
C ASP A 177 26.44 22.07 -11.80
N MET A 178 26.63 22.92 -10.78
CA MET A 178 25.77 24.08 -10.51
C MET A 178 25.76 25.13 -11.64
N GLY A 179 26.81 25.17 -12.45
CA GLY A 179 26.93 26.06 -13.61
C GLY A 179 26.39 25.50 -14.92
N LEU A 180 25.96 24.22 -14.96
CA LEU A 180 25.45 23.61 -16.18
C LEU A 180 24.12 24.27 -16.62
N PRO A 181 23.89 24.44 -17.94
CA PRO A 181 22.70 25.12 -18.47
C PRO A 181 21.46 24.22 -18.49
N TYR A 182 21.28 23.39 -17.46
CA TYR A 182 20.15 22.46 -17.32
C TYR A 182 19.24 22.90 -16.18
N TRP A 183 17.93 22.79 -16.40
CA TRP A 183 16.95 23.04 -15.33
C TRP A 183 17.02 21.94 -14.27
N ALA A 184 16.84 22.32 -13.01
CA ALA A 184 16.85 21.40 -11.87
C ALA A 184 15.77 21.80 -10.86
N GLY A 185 15.08 20.81 -10.31
CA GLY A 185 13.92 21.00 -9.44
C GLY A 185 13.19 19.70 -9.16
N HIS A 186 11.97 19.78 -8.64
CA HIS A 186 11.10 18.61 -8.54
C HIS A 186 9.67 18.97 -8.91
N VAL A 187 8.96 17.99 -9.47
CA VAL A 187 7.55 18.07 -9.83
C VAL A 187 6.78 17.20 -8.84
N PRO A 188 5.98 17.78 -7.94
CA PRO A 188 5.11 17.01 -7.06
C PRO A 188 4.10 16.18 -7.87
N LEU A 189 3.82 14.97 -7.39
CA LEU A 189 2.78 14.09 -7.93
C LEU A 189 1.72 13.89 -6.85
N VAL A 190 0.44 14.03 -7.23
CA VAL A 190 -0.70 13.89 -6.32
C VAL A 190 -1.72 12.96 -6.96
N LEU A 191 -2.14 11.92 -6.25
CA LEU A 191 -3.24 11.07 -6.67
C LEU A 191 -4.55 11.83 -6.46
N THR A 192 -5.25 12.12 -7.56
CA THR A 192 -6.55 12.80 -7.52
C THR A 192 -7.61 11.89 -8.10
N PRO A 193 -8.63 11.48 -7.32
CA PRO A 193 -9.79 10.76 -7.86
C PRO A 193 -10.44 11.53 -9.01
N GLY A 194 -10.80 10.81 -10.07
CA GLY A 194 -11.60 11.35 -11.17
C GLY A 194 -13.07 11.54 -10.78
N ILE A 195 -13.88 11.92 -11.77
CA ILE A 195 -15.34 11.98 -11.64
C ILE A 195 -15.88 10.54 -11.61
N ALA A 196 -16.83 10.26 -10.73
CA ALA A 196 -17.47 8.95 -10.66
C ALA A 196 -18.19 8.64 -11.98
N VAL A 197 -17.94 7.45 -12.52
CA VAL A 197 -18.63 6.94 -13.70
C VAL A 197 -19.69 5.95 -13.23
N GLU A 198 -20.94 6.24 -13.55
CA GLU A 198 -22.08 5.41 -13.16
C GLU A 198 -22.17 4.14 -14.02
N ASP A 199 -22.58 3.03 -13.42
CA ASP A 199 -22.94 1.80 -14.13
C ASP A 199 -24.26 1.98 -14.88
N GLU A 200 -24.43 1.32 -16.02
CA GLU A 200 -25.63 1.43 -16.88
C GLU A 200 -26.94 1.09 -16.14
N ASN A 201 -26.89 0.28 -15.08
CA ASN A 201 -28.07 -0.21 -14.36
C ASN A 201 -28.30 0.49 -13.02
N VAL A 202 -27.52 1.53 -12.69
CA VAL A 202 -27.72 2.26 -11.43
C VAL A 202 -28.92 3.19 -11.54
N THR A 203 -29.84 3.10 -10.57
CA THR A 203 -31.05 3.94 -10.49
C THR A 203 -31.03 4.88 -9.29
N VAL A 204 -29.95 4.83 -8.51
CA VAL A 204 -29.73 5.63 -7.30
C VAL A 204 -28.57 6.58 -7.54
N ALA A 205 -28.65 7.79 -6.97
CA ALA A 205 -27.59 8.76 -7.08
C ALA A 205 -26.29 8.28 -6.42
N ALA A 206 -25.15 8.70 -6.97
CA ALA A 206 -23.86 8.48 -6.33
C ALA A 206 -23.84 9.03 -4.89
N PRO A 207 -23.20 8.32 -3.93
CA PRO A 207 -22.99 8.82 -2.58
C PRO A 207 -22.37 10.22 -2.57
N ALA A 208 -22.81 11.08 -1.66
CA ALA A 208 -22.39 12.49 -1.61
C ALA A 208 -20.86 12.67 -1.47
N HIS A 209 -20.16 11.75 -0.80
CA HIS A 209 -18.70 11.80 -0.68
C HIS A 209 -17.96 11.51 -2.01
N LEU A 210 -18.64 10.93 -3.00
CA LEU A 210 -18.12 10.71 -4.36
C LEU A 210 -18.52 11.84 -5.32
N ALA A 211 -19.54 12.64 -4.98
CA ALA A 211 -19.97 13.78 -5.77
C ALA A 211 -18.94 14.91 -5.65
N ARG A 212 -18.00 15.00 -6.59
CA ARG A 212 -17.17 16.20 -6.74
C ARG A 212 -17.91 17.21 -7.58
N ALA A 213 -17.89 18.47 -7.15
CA ALA A 213 -18.22 19.59 -8.03
C ALA A 213 -17.23 19.59 -9.20
N ASP A 214 -17.72 19.86 -10.41
CA ASP A 214 -16.91 20.06 -11.61
C ASP A 214 -15.79 21.07 -11.30
N ALA A 215 -14.59 20.56 -10.99
CA ALA A 215 -13.41 21.38 -11.01
C ALA A 215 -13.10 21.59 -12.49
N ASN A 216 -13.62 22.69 -13.03
CA ASN A 216 -13.30 23.23 -14.35
C ASN A 216 -11.87 22.87 -14.73
N VAL A 217 -11.74 21.97 -15.70
CA VAL A 217 -10.49 21.76 -16.43
C VAL A 217 -10.31 22.98 -17.32
N GLN A 218 -9.82 24.06 -16.71
CA GLN A 218 -9.10 25.12 -17.40
C GLN A 218 -7.73 25.24 -16.74
N ALA A 219 -6.74 24.65 -17.39
CA ALA A 219 -5.34 25.07 -17.37
C ALA A 219 -4.85 25.04 -18.81
#